data_AF-A0A2P6PE02-F1
#
_entry.id   AF-A0A2P6PE02-F1
#
_cell.length_a   1.000
_cell.length_b   1.000
_cell.length_c   1.000
_cell.angle_alpha   90.00
_cell.angle_beta   90.00
_cell.angle_gamma   90.00
#
_symmetry.space_group_name_H-M   'P 1'
#
loop_
_entity.id
_entity.type
_entity.pdbx_description
1 polymer ?
#
loop_
_entity_poly.entity_id
_entity_poly.type
_entity_poly.pdbx_seq_one_letter_code
_entity_poly.pdbx_strand_id
1 'polypeptide(L)'
;MFTTPTLSFSCTTCMRGEEGSSVNELSGRGGEKNNSSVRTSELYGGLTSGSPWDDGIYDGVREITLVYGQCIDSISVAYDKDGQFVKPGKHGGVGGGHLHKPLTTVEVKLEYPEEFLVGVSGNSCSVPGMAPEVLRSLKLESNRRSFGPFGVLVGNPFSFRVQDGEQIVGLMGRNGWYLDAVGFHISPAPKSKLFRRVQQSSIPSELYGGVAGGDPWDDGVYDGVREITLVFGQCIDSICVAYDMNDKLVKTGKHGGYGGNHLHQNLSTVEIKLEYPSEFLVSVSGYSSSVPGMAPEVLRSLKFETNKRSYGPFGVEIGTPFTFRVKDGEKIVGLKGRNGSYLDAVGFHISYAHKRKRFRIIRKYLSKVLEC
;
A
#
# COMPACT_ATOMS: atom_id res chain seq x y z
N MET A 1 -51.17 -28.10 19.67
CA MET A 1 -50.25 -29.16 20.14
C MET A 1 -50.10 -30.14 18.98
N PHE A 2 -48.85 -30.39 18.57
CA PHE A 2 -48.30 -31.21 17.47
C PHE A 2 -49.18 -32.36 16.94
N THR A 3 -49.15 -32.75 15.66
CA THR A 3 -48.00 -33.20 14.85
C THR A 3 -48.31 -33.22 13.35
N THR A 4 -47.29 -33.04 12.52
CA THR A 4 -47.23 -33.36 11.08
C THR A 4 -46.96 -34.84 10.83
N PRO A 5 -47.28 -35.35 9.63
CA PRO A 5 -46.44 -36.34 8.97
C PRO A 5 -45.94 -35.88 7.59
N THR A 6 -44.73 -36.35 7.32
CA THR A 6 -43.94 -36.31 6.07
C THR A 6 -44.61 -37.01 4.90
N LEU A 7 -44.31 -36.57 3.67
CA LEU A 7 -44.15 -37.44 2.49
C LEU A 7 -43.24 -36.78 1.45
N SER A 8 -42.25 -37.55 1.00
CA SER A 8 -41.32 -37.30 -0.10
C SER A 8 -42.02 -37.44 -1.45
N PHE A 9 -41.47 -36.85 -2.53
CA PHE A 9 -41.32 -37.51 -3.84
C PHE A 9 -40.34 -36.73 -4.74
N SER A 10 -39.50 -37.49 -5.41
CA SER A 10 -38.53 -37.14 -6.46
C SER A 10 -39.20 -36.84 -7.81
N CYS A 11 -38.58 -36.00 -8.66
CA CYS A 11 -38.72 -36.16 -10.12
C CYS A 11 -37.52 -35.60 -10.88
N THR A 12 -36.83 -36.50 -11.57
CA THR A 12 -35.84 -36.27 -12.62
C THR A 12 -36.59 -36.16 -13.95
N THR A 13 -36.23 -35.21 -14.82
CA THR A 13 -36.65 -35.28 -16.23
C THR A 13 -35.51 -34.85 -17.14
N CYS A 14 -35.05 -35.82 -17.94
CA CYS A 14 -34.16 -35.67 -19.08
C CYS A 14 -34.93 -35.14 -20.29
N MET A 15 -34.32 -34.25 -21.07
CA MET A 15 -34.67 -34.06 -22.48
C MET A 15 -33.38 -34.11 -23.30
N ARG A 16 -33.22 -35.19 -24.08
CA ARG A 16 -32.36 -35.27 -25.26
C ARG A 16 -33.25 -35.12 -26.50
N GLY A 17 -32.78 -34.40 -27.50
CA GLY A 17 -33.33 -34.35 -28.85
C GLY A 17 -32.31 -33.70 -29.78
N GLU A 18 -31.75 -34.51 -30.68
CA GLU A 18 -30.68 -34.23 -31.65
C GLU A 18 -31.21 -33.70 -33.00
N GLU A 19 -30.25 -33.46 -33.91
CA GLU A 19 -30.31 -33.16 -35.35
C GLU A 19 -30.38 -31.66 -35.73
N GLY A 20 -29.51 -31.07 -36.54
CA GLY A 20 -28.43 -31.56 -37.40
C GLY A 20 -28.44 -30.77 -38.71
N SER A 21 -27.43 -29.94 -38.98
CA SER A 21 -27.00 -29.62 -40.35
C SER A 21 -25.56 -29.11 -40.38
N SER A 22 -24.74 -29.84 -41.14
CA SER A 22 -23.35 -29.58 -41.49
C SER A 22 -23.20 -28.35 -42.40
N VAL A 23 -22.03 -27.69 -42.40
CA VAL A 23 -21.08 -27.63 -43.55
C VAL A 23 -19.89 -26.69 -43.24
N ASN A 24 -18.68 -27.24 -43.50
CA ASN A 24 -17.36 -26.66 -43.79
C ASN A 24 -16.46 -26.06 -42.71
N GLU A 25 -15.33 -26.76 -42.53
CA GLU A 25 -14.04 -26.28 -42.05
C GLU A 25 -13.60 -24.99 -42.76
N LEU A 26 -13.18 -24.00 -41.97
CA LEU A 26 -12.08 -23.11 -42.35
C LEU A 26 -11.24 -22.83 -41.09
N SER A 27 -10.00 -23.30 -41.15
CA SER A 27 -8.94 -23.09 -40.19
C SER A 27 -8.79 -21.61 -39.80
N GLY A 28 -8.95 -21.30 -38.51
CA GLY A 28 -8.60 -20.02 -37.93
C GLY A 28 -7.92 -20.24 -36.59
N ARG A 29 -6.58 -20.20 -36.58
CA ARG A 29 -5.76 -20.17 -35.37
C ARG A 29 -6.12 -18.92 -34.54
N GLY A 30 -7.05 -19.07 -33.61
CA GLY A 30 -7.23 -18.17 -32.47
C GLY A 30 -6.79 -18.91 -31.22
N GLY A 31 -5.52 -18.78 -30.85
CA GLY A 31 -5.02 -19.37 -29.61
C GLY A 31 -5.78 -18.78 -28.43
N GLU A 32 -6.64 -19.59 -27.82
CA GLU A 32 -7.09 -19.38 -26.45
C GLU A 32 -5.85 -19.30 -25.56
N LYS A 33 -5.47 -18.07 -25.20
CA LYS A 33 -4.52 -17.87 -24.11
C LYS A 33 -5.28 -18.20 -22.83
N ASN A 34 -5.14 -19.45 -22.39
CA ASN A 34 -5.49 -19.88 -21.04
C ASN A 34 -4.93 -18.87 -20.03
N ASN A 35 -5.80 -18.03 -19.47
CA ASN A 35 -5.44 -17.04 -18.46
C ASN A 35 -5.41 -17.71 -17.07
N SER A 36 -4.44 -18.60 -16.87
CA SER A 36 -4.35 -19.43 -15.66
C SER A 36 -3.67 -18.75 -14.47
N SER A 37 -3.73 -17.42 -14.34
CA SER A 37 -3.04 -16.69 -13.26
C SER A 37 -3.91 -15.79 -12.40
N VAL A 38 -5.23 -15.76 -12.61
CA VAL A 38 -6.14 -14.95 -11.80
C VAL A 38 -6.70 -15.80 -10.67
N ARG A 39 -6.54 -15.33 -9.43
CA ARG A 39 -7.10 -15.96 -8.24
C ARG A 39 -8.13 -15.03 -7.59
N THR A 40 -8.99 -15.60 -6.76
CA THR A 40 -10.07 -14.88 -6.10
C THR A 40 -10.00 -15.12 -4.59
N SER A 41 -10.24 -14.09 -3.79
CA SER A 41 -10.31 -14.22 -2.33
C SER A 41 -11.65 -14.81 -1.87
N GLU A 42 -11.75 -15.17 -0.58
CA GLU A 42 -13.05 -15.27 0.08
C GLU A 42 -13.72 -13.89 0.21
N LEU A 43 -14.99 -13.88 0.63
CA LEU A 43 -15.72 -12.66 0.96
C LEU A 43 -15.55 -12.31 2.44
N TYR A 44 -15.36 -11.02 2.72
CA TYR A 44 -15.29 -10.46 4.06
C TYR A 44 -16.53 -9.60 4.34
N GLY A 45 -17.23 -9.86 5.45
CA GLY A 45 -18.46 -9.17 5.85
C GLY A 45 -19.69 -10.09 5.89
N GLY A 46 -20.87 -9.53 5.66
CA GLY A 46 -22.14 -10.25 5.71
C GLY A 46 -22.35 -11.20 4.54
N LEU A 47 -22.30 -12.50 4.80
CA LEU A 47 -22.39 -13.54 3.76
C LEU A 47 -23.83 -13.99 3.45
N THR A 48 -24.78 -13.64 4.30
CA THR A 48 -26.17 -14.16 4.24
C THR A 48 -27.17 -13.13 3.69
N SER A 49 -26.76 -11.88 3.51
CA SER A 49 -27.62 -10.76 3.09
C SER A 49 -27.08 -10.06 1.84
N GLY A 50 -27.90 -9.18 1.25
CA GLY A 50 -27.56 -8.49 0.00
C GLY A 50 -27.62 -9.40 -1.23
N SER A 51 -27.50 -8.80 -2.41
CA SER A 51 -27.33 -9.50 -3.69
C SER A 51 -25.85 -9.56 -4.04
N PRO A 52 -25.37 -10.66 -4.66
CA PRO A 52 -23.99 -10.74 -5.10
C PRO A 52 -23.72 -9.77 -6.26
N TRP A 53 -22.51 -9.23 -6.29
CA TRP A 53 -22.01 -8.42 -7.40
C TRP A 53 -20.54 -8.77 -7.66
N ASP A 54 -20.12 -8.58 -8.91
CA ASP A 54 -18.76 -8.81 -9.36
C ASP A 54 -18.47 -7.83 -10.50
N ASP A 55 -17.49 -6.95 -10.33
CA ASP A 55 -17.08 -6.01 -11.37
C ASP A 55 -16.31 -6.69 -12.50
N GLY A 56 -15.77 -7.89 -12.26
CA GLY A 56 -14.94 -8.65 -13.18
C GLY A 56 -13.43 -8.39 -13.01
N ILE A 57 -12.67 -8.85 -13.99
CA ILE A 57 -11.19 -8.84 -13.97
C ILE A 57 -10.66 -7.76 -14.90
N TYR A 58 -9.91 -6.82 -14.33
CA TYR A 58 -9.26 -5.72 -15.04
C TYR A 58 -7.73 -5.82 -14.95
N ASP A 59 -7.02 -4.79 -15.41
CA ASP A 59 -5.56 -4.74 -15.34
C ASP A 59 -5.10 -4.17 -13.99
N GLY A 60 -5.89 -3.28 -13.39
CA GLY A 60 -5.69 -2.77 -12.04
C GLY A 60 -6.72 -1.73 -11.62
N VAL A 61 -6.73 -1.40 -10.32
CA VAL A 61 -7.61 -0.35 -9.75
C VAL A 61 -6.97 1.03 -9.95
N ARG A 62 -7.73 2.00 -10.45
CA ARG A 62 -7.30 3.40 -10.61
C ARG A 62 -7.91 4.32 -9.56
N GLU A 63 -9.18 4.11 -9.22
CA GLU A 63 -9.89 4.99 -8.30
C GLU A 63 -10.94 4.21 -7.49
N ILE A 64 -11.08 4.54 -6.21
CA ILE A 64 -12.13 4.02 -5.33
C ILE A 64 -12.85 5.21 -4.70
N THR A 65 -14.15 5.29 -4.91
CA THR A 65 -15.05 6.21 -4.21
C THR A 65 -15.78 5.45 -3.12
N LEU A 66 -15.67 5.88 -1.86
CA LEU A 66 -16.43 5.34 -0.74
C LEU A 66 -17.39 6.39 -0.20
N VAL A 67 -18.63 5.97 0.05
CA VAL A 67 -19.61 6.73 0.85
C VAL A 67 -19.80 5.99 2.16
N TYR A 68 -19.57 6.67 3.28
CA TYR A 68 -19.57 6.03 4.59
C TYR A 68 -20.09 6.95 5.70
N GLY A 69 -20.56 6.33 6.78
CA GLY A 69 -20.92 6.99 8.03
C GLY A 69 -20.71 6.00 9.16
N GLN A 70 -21.79 5.55 9.78
CA GLN A 70 -21.76 4.43 10.74
C GLN A 70 -21.54 3.06 10.07
N CYS A 71 -21.78 2.97 8.76
CA CYS A 71 -21.49 1.81 7.91
C CYS A 71 -20.87 2.30 6.60
N ILE A 72 -20.30 1.37 5.81
CA ILE A 72 -19.98 1.63 4.41
C ILE A 72 -21.28 1.59 3.62
N ASP A 73 -21.75 2.76 3.21
CA ASP A 73 -23.01 2.92 2.48
C ASP A 73 -22.88 2.41 1.04
N SER A 74 -21.84 2.86 0.33
CA SER A 74 -21.56 2.39 -1.02
C SER A 74 -20.09 2.52 -1.40
N ILE A 75 -19.72 1.73 -2.40
CA ILE A 75 -18.42 1.75 -3.08
C ILE A 75 -18.63 1.91 -4.58
N SER A 76 -17.77 2.67 -5.24
CA SER A 76 -17.63 2.66 -6.70
C SER A 76 -16.16 2.55 -7.03
N VAL A 77 -15.82 1.67 -7.96
CA VAL A 77 -14.43 1.47 -8.37
C VAL A 77 -14.29 1.80 -9.84
N ALA A 78 -13.19 2.46 -10.19
CA ALA A 78 -12.77 2.59 -11.57
C ALA A 78 -11.45 1.86 -11.77
N TYR A 79 -11.35 1.20 -12.91
CA TYR A 79 -10.30 0.27 -13.27
C TYR A 79 -9.57 0.72 -14.53
N ASP A 80 -8.39 0.15 -14.73
CA ASP A 80 -7.68 0.13 -15.99
C ASP A 80 -8.07 -1.09 -16.82
N LYS A 81 -8.45 -0.90 -18.08
CA LYS A 81 -8.59 -1.97 -19.06
C LYS A 81 -7.90 -1.56 -20.36
N ASP A 82 -6.80 -2.21 -20.69
CA ASP A 82 -5.97 -1.92 -21.85
C ASP A 82 -5.57 -0.43 -21.90
N GLY A 83 -5.25 0.16 -20.74
CA GLY A 83 -4.91 1.58 -20.59
C GLY A 83 -6.10 2.54 -20.54
N GLN A 84 -7.33 2.05 -20.70
CA GLN A 84 -8.56 2.84 -20.63
C GLN A 84 -9.16 2.85 -19.22
N PHE A 85 -9.77 3.99 -18.87
CA PHE A 85 -10.49 4.15 -17.60
C PHE A 85 -11.92 3.58 -17.73
N VAL A 86 -12.22 2.53 -16.96
CA VAL A 86 -13.53 1.84 -16.98
C VAL A 86 -14.18 1.92 -15.60
N LYS A 87 -15.47 2.28 -15.55
CA LYS A 87 -16.25 2.39 -14.29
C LYS A 87 -17.51 1.52 -14.37
N PRO A 88 -17.48 0.27 -13.89
CA PRO A 88 -18.57 -0.71 -14.08
C PRO A 88 -19.85 -0.39 -13.29
N GLY A 89 -19.77 0.27 -12.13
CA GLY A 89 -20.97 0.66 -11.40
C GLY A 89 -20.71 1.08 -9.95
N LYS A 90 -21.80 1.40 -9.25
CA LYS A 90 -21.81 1.64 -7.80
C LYS A 90 -22.47 0.45 -7.11
N HIS A 91 -21.86 -0.06 -6.05
CA HIS A 91 -22.38 -1.12 -5.20
C HIS A 91 -22.69 -0.58 -3.81
N GLY A 92 -23.81 -1.01 -3.23
CA GLY A 92 -24.36 -0.48 -1.99
C GLY A 92 -25.49 0.54 -2.21
N GLY A 93 -25.81 1.30 -1.17
CA GLY A 93 -27.04 2.06 -1.06
C GLY A 93 -27.11 3.41 -1.79
N VAL A 94 -28.30 4.02 -1.65
CA VAL A 94 -28.59 5.45 -1.90
C VAL A 94 -28.88 6.15 -0.55
N GLY A 95 -28.37 5.60 0.55
CA GLY A 95 -28.59 6.07 1.91
C GLY A 95 -29.51 5.15 2.74
N GLY A 96 -28.93 4.60 3.81
CA GLY A 96 -29.68 4.22 4.99
C GLY A 96 -30.57 5.36 5.54
N GLY A 97 -31.61 5.03 6.30
CA GLY A 97 -32.49 6.02 6.92
C GLY A 97 -31.73 7.11 7.71
N HIS A 98 -32.42 8.19 8.09
CA HIS A 98 -31.84 9.38 8.77
C HIS A 98 -30.90 9.10 9.97
N LEU A 99 -30.88 7.88 10.51
CA LEU A 99 -30.09 7.42 11.66
C LEU A 99 -28.56 7.34 11.45
N HIS A 100 -28.04 7.35 10.21
CA HIS A 100 -26.59 7.19 9.95
C HIS A 100 -25.97 8.36 9.17
N LYS A 101 -26.67 9.49 9.16
CA LYS A 101 -26.16 10.77 8.67
C LYS A 101 -25.36 11.48 9.77
N PRO A 102 -24.37 12.32 9.42
CA PRO A 102 -23.96 12.67 8.06
C PRO A 102 -23.15 11.54 7.40
N LEU A 103 -23.34 11.39 6.09
CA LEU A 103 -22.47 10.55 5.25
C LEU A 103 -21.31 11.39 4.72
N THR A 104 -20.13 10.79 4.71
CA THR A 104 -18.90 11.34 4.15
C THR A 104 -18.59 10.60 2.86
N THR A 105 -18.16 11.32 1.83
CA THR A 105 -17.63 10.74 0.59
C THR A 105 -16.13 10.97 0.52
N VAL A 106 -15.38 9.94 0.16
CA VAL A 106 -13.94 10.03 -0.11
C VAL A 106 -13.63 9.44 -1.48
N GLU A 107 -12.73 10.09 -2.20
CA GLU A 107 -12.13 9.58 -3.42
C GLU A 107 -10.67 9.21 -3.16
N VAL A 108 -10.32 7.95 -3.41
CA VAL A 108 -8.96 7.44 -3.35
C VAL A 108 -8.47 7.21 -4.77
N LYS A 109 -7.49 8.00 -5.21
CA LYS A 109 -6.90 7.92 -6.55
C LYS A 109 -5.51 7.29 -6.46
N LEU A 110 -5.31 6.23 -7.21
CA LEU A 110 -4.03 5.53 -7.34
C LEU A 110 -3.31 6.01 -8.60
N GLU A 111 -2.02 6.25 -8.47
CA GLU A 111 -1.12 6.53 -9.61
C GLU A 111 -0.80 5.25 -10.40
N TYR A 112 -1.81 4.56 -10.94
CA TYR A 112 -1.64 3.33 -11.72
C TYR A 112 -0.91 3.59 -13.06
N PRO A 113 0.05 2.74 -13.50
CA PRO A 113 0.41 1.43 -12.95
C PRO A 113 1.48 1.40 -11.84
N GLU A 114 2.00 2.55 -11.42
CA GLU A 114 3.08 2.65 -10.42
C GLU A 114 2.57 2.48 -8.98
N GLU A 115 1.34 2.91 -8.72
CA GLU A 115 0.61 2.67 -7.48
C GLU A 115 -0.60 1.76 -7.77
N PHE A 116 -0.64 0.60 -7.11
CA PHE A 116 -1.71 -0.39 -7.24
C PHE A 116 -2.11 -0.92 -5.88
N LEU A 117 -3.35 -1.39 -5.80
CA LEU A 117 -3.95 -1.88 -4.55
C LEU A 117 -3.39 -3.26 -4.19
N VAL A 118 -2.93 -3.43 -2.95
CA VAL A 118 -2.32 -4.67 -2.45
C VAL A 118 -3.01 -5.23 -1.21
N GLY A 119 -3.83 -4.43 -0.54
CA GLY A 119 -4.53 -4.90 0.65
C GLY A 119 -5.76 -4.09 0.96
N VAL A 120 -6.69 -4.73 1.66
CA VAL A 120 -7.90 -4.13 2.20
C VAL A 120 -8.17 -4.75 3.56
N SER A 121 -8.39 -3.93 4.57
CA SER A 121 -8.78 -4.36 5.92
C SER A 121 -9.98 -3.55 6.40
N GLY A 122 -10.64 -4.00 7.45
CA GLY A 122 -11.82 -3.32 7.96
C GLY A 122 -12.50 -4.07 9.09
N ASN A 123 -13.74 -3.69 9.38
CA ASN A 123 -14.58 -4.35 10.37
C ASN A 123 -15.98 -4.59 9.81
N SER A 124 -16.62 -5.68 10.26
CA SER A 124 -18.03 -5.98 10.00
C SER A 124 -18.77 -6.32 11.28
N CYS A 125 -20.02 -5.89 11.38
CA CYS A 125 -20.98 -6.42 12.36
C CYS A 125 -22.39 -6.01 11.98
N SER A 126 -23.37 -6.61 12.65
CA SER A 126 -24.76 -6.21 12.52
C SER A 126 -25.02 -4.82 13.12
N VAL A 127 -26.05 -4.16 12.59
CA VAL A 127 -26.60 -2.93 13.15
C VAL A 127 -27.97 -3.26 13.74
N PRO A 128 -28.11 -3.28 15.08
CA PRO A 128 -29.35 -3.65 15.73
C PRO A 128 -30.57 -2.90 15.16
N GLY A 129 -31.58 -3.65 14.72
CA GLY A 129 -32.83 -3.10 14.17
C GLY A 129 -32.74 -2.52 12.76
N MET A 130 -31.61 -2.65 12.06
CA MET A 130 -31.42 -2.01 10.75
C MET A 130 -30.84 -2.93 9.68
N ALA A 131 -29.69 -3.52 9.94
CA ALA A 131 -29.02 -4.38 8.99
C ALA A 131 -28.48 -5.62 9.69
N PRO A 132 -28.50 -6.78 9.03
CA PRO A 132 -27.64 -7.91 9.40
C PRO A 132 -26.16 -7.48 9.29
N GLU A 133 -25.24 -8.42 9.34
CA GLU A 133 -23.81 -8.10 9.24
C GLU A 133 -23.49 -7.30 7.97
N VAL A 134 -22.90 -6.12 8.14
CA VAL A 134 -22.49 -5.22 7.05
C VAL A 134 -21.10 -4.67 7.32
N LEU A 135 -20.41 -4.18 6.28
CA LEU A 135 -19.12 -3.52 6.44
C LEU A 135 -19.29 -2.21 7.20
N ARG A 136 -18.55 -2.09 8.30
CA ARG A 136 -18.53 -0.93 9.20
C ARG A 136 -17.37 0.00 8.87
N SER A 137 -16.25 -0.56 8.43
CA SER A 137 -15.09 0.20 8.01
C SER A 137 -14.32 -0.46 6.87
N LEU A 138 -13.57 0.36 6.14
CA LEU A 138 -12.56 -0.07 5.17
C LEU A 138 -11.30 0.78 5.29
N LYS A 139 -10.14 0.12 5.28
CA LYS A 139 -8.81 0.70 5.10
C LYS A 139 -8.23 0.08 3.83
N LEU A 140 -7.79 0.91 2.92
CA LEU A 140 -7.22 0.51 1.65
C LEU A 140 -5.69 0.64 1.72
N GLU A 141 -4.96 -0.30 1.16
CA GLU A 141 -3.51 -0.28 1.14
C GLU A 141 -3.01 -0.49 -0.28
N SER A 142 -2.22 0.48 -0.77
CA SER A 142 -1.46 0.36 -2.00
C SER A 142 -0.05 -0.13 -1.71
N ASN A 143 0.68 -0.49 -2.76
CA ASN A 143 2.12 -0.77 -2.67
C ASN A 143 2.97 0.44 -2.21
N ARG A 144 2.35 1.61 -1.95
CA ARG A 144 3.04 2.86 -1.57
C ARG A 144 2.56 3.45 -0.26
N ARG A 145 1.26 3.35 0.07
CA ARG A 145 0.65 4.04 1.21
C ARG A 145 -0.67 3.40 1.63
N SER A 146 -1.19 3.84 2.78
CA SER A 146 -2.49 3.46 3.30
C SER A 146 -3.50 4.61 3.20
N PHE A 147 -4.78 4.28 3.02
CA PHE A 147 -5.90 5.21 3.02
C PHE A 147 -6.97 4.75 4.03
N GLY A 148 -7.50 5.69 4.81
CA GLY A 148 -8.47 5.41 5.86
C GLY A 148 -7.81 5.13 7.22
N PRO A 149 -8.50 4.43 8.14
CA PRO A 149 -9.79 3.76 7.94
C PRO A 149 -10.93 4.74 7.66
N PHE A 150 -11.87 4.32 6.82
CA PHE A 150 -13.13 5.00 6.54
C PHE A 150 -14.26 4.24 7.22
N GLY A 151 -15.21 4.93 7.84
CA GLY A 151 -16.26 4.33 8.66
C GLY A 151 -15.86 4.18 10.13
N VAL A 152 -16.42 3.18 10.82
CA VAL A 152 -16.23 2.97 12.26
C VAL A 152 -15.58 1.61 12.55
N LEU A 153 -14.59 1.60 13.44
CA LEU A 153 -13.85 0.40 13.84
C LEU A 153 -14.61 -0.40 14.91
N VAL A 154 -15.78 -0.95 14.54
CA VAL A 154 -16.66 -1.72 15.43
C VAL A 154 -16.99 -3.07 14.81
N GLY A 155 -16.99 -4.12 15.62
CA GLY A 155 -17.30 -5.48 15.17
C GLY A 155 -16.05 -6.31 14.88
N ASN A 156 -16.24 -7.36 14.10
CA ASN A 156 -15.21 -8.33 13.76
C ASN A 156 -14.23 -7.71 12.77
N PRO A 157 -12.92 -7.63 13.09
CA PRO A 157 -11.93 -7.16 12.15
C PRO A 157 -11.65 -8.21 11.06
N PHE A 158 -11.33 -7.75 9.87
CA PHE A 158 -10.77 -8.57 8.80
C PHE A 158 -9.59 -7.86 8.15
N SER A 159 -8.71 -8.64 7.54
CA SER A 159 -7.58 -8.13 6.78
C SER A 159 -7.26 -9.07 5.63
N PHE A 160 -7.20 -8.50 4.43
CA PHE A 160 -6.76 -9.17 3.22
C PHE A 160 -5.53 -8.47 2.66
N ARG A 161 -4.52 -9.26 2.28
CA ARG A 161 -3.34 -8.78 1.56
C ARG A 161 -2.96 -9.78 0.47
N VAL A 162 -2.58 -9.27 -0.68
CA VAL A 162 -2.02 -10.09 -1.78
C VAL A 162 -0.60 -10.55 -1.45
N GLN A 163 -0.13 -11.58 -2.16
CA GLN A 163 1.26 -12.05 -2.01
C GLN A 163 2.23 -11.07 -2.70
N ASP A 164 3.52 -11.23 -2.43
CA ASP A 164 4.56 -10.46 -3.09
C ASP A 164 4.47 -10.59 -4.61
N GLY A 165 4.48 -9.45 -5.30
CA GLY A 165 4.39 -9.40 -6.77
C GLY A 165 2.97 -9.53 -7.34
N GLU A 166 1.94 -9.52 -6.50
CA GLU A 166 0.53 -9.50 -6.90
C GLU A 166 -0.12 -8.14 -6.67
N GLN A 167 -1.31 -7.95 -7.25
CA GLN A 167 -2.17 -6.78 -7.06
C GLN A 167 -3.65 -7.19 -7.07
N ILE A 168 -4.50 -6.33 -6.51
CA ILE A 168 -5.95 -6.44 -6.63
C ILE A 168 -6.38 -5.76 -7.95
N VAL A 169 -7.08 -6.52 -8.79
CA VAL A 169 -7.49 -6.09 -10.15
C VAL A 169 -9.00 -6.07 -10.36
N GLY A 170 -9.77 -6.46 -9.36
CA GLY A 170 -11.22 -6.54 -9.44
C GLY A 170 -11.79 -6.65 -8.05
N LEU A 171 -12.99 -6.10 -7.84
CA LEU A 171 -13.73 -6.27 -6.61
C LEU A 171 -15.01 -7.04 -6.90
N MET A 172 -15.38 -7.87 -5.95
CA MET A 172 -16.65 -8.59 -5.92
C MET A 172 -17.22 -8.47 -4.51
N GLY A 173 -18.47 -8.84 -4.31
CA GLY A 173 -19.06 -8.73 -2.99
C GLY A 173 -20.53 -9.03 -2.93
N ARG A 174 -21.14 -8.51 -1.85
CA ARG A 174 -22.58 -8.51 -1.66
C ARG A 174 -23.03 -7.11 -1.26
N ASN A 175 -24.16 -6.66 -1.77
CA ASN A 175 -24.70 -5.37 -1.41
C ASN A 175 -26.23 -5.37 -1.36
N GLY A 176 -26.77 -4.46 -0.55
CA GLY A 176 -28.18 -4.14 -0.48
C GLY A 176 -28.33 -2.66 -0.22
N TRP A 177 -28.92 -2.31 0.93
CA TRP A 177 -28.97 -0.92 1.39
C TRP A 177 -27.60 -0.38 1.81
N TYR A 178 -26.65 -1.26 2.10
CA TYR A 178 -25.25 -0.95 2.42
C TYR A 178 -24.33 -1.88 1.63
N LEU A 179 -23.02 -1.74 1.84
CA LEU A 179 -22.07 -2.75 1.40
C LEU A 179 -22.00 -3.88 2.43
N ASP A 180 -22.63 -5.02 2.13
CA ASP A 180 -22.71 -6.17 3.04
C ASP A 180 -21.35 -6.87 3.15
N ALA A 181 -20.71 -7.18 2.01
CA ALA A 181 -19.43 -7.89 1.97
C ALA A 181 -18.58 -7.48 0.75
N VAL A 182 -17.27 -7.71 0.84
CA VAL A 182 -16.30 -7.46 -0.22
C VAL A 182 -15.30 -8.61 -0.37
N GLY A 183 -14.88 -8.88 -1.59
CA GLY A 183 -13.79 -9.78 -1.96
C GLY A 183 -13.08 -9.25 -3.20
N PHE A 184 -12.04 -9.98 -3.62
CA PHE A 184 -11.03 -9.44 -4.52
C PHE A 184 -10.64 -10.45 -5.60
N HIS A 185 -10.46 -9.95 -6.82
CA HIS A 185 -9.70 -10.65 -7.86
C HIS A 185 -8.25 -10.19 -7.81
N ILE A 186 -7.34 -11.15 -7.91
CA ILE A 186 -5.91 -10.97 -7.76
C ILE A 186 -5.23 -11.45 -9.03
N SER A 187 -4.30 -10.65 -9.52
CA SER A 187 -3.42 -10.99 -10.64
C SER A 187 -1.99 -10.59 -10.33
N PRO A 188 -1.01 -11.11 -11.08
CA PRO A 188 0.35 -10.58 -11.04
C PRO A 188 0.35 -9.07 -11.24
N ALA A 189 1.15 -8.36 -10.43
CA ALA A 189 1.31 -6.92 -10.55
C ALA A 189 1.94 -6.54 -11.91
N PRO A 190 1.68 -5.33 -12.43
CA PRO A 190 2.19 -4.91 -13.71
C PRO A 190 3.71 -4.94 -13.68
N LYS A 191 4.31 -5.68 -14.60
CA LYS A 191 5.77 -5.68 -14.78
C LYS A 191 6.17 -4.37 -15.46
N SER A 192 6.11 -3.25 -14.75
CA SER A 192 6.70 -2.02 -15.27
C SER A 192 8.20 -2.25 -15.51
N LYS A 193 8.78 -1.59 -16.51
CA LYS A 193 10.24 -1.62 -16.72
C LYS A 193 11.02 -1.04 -15.53
N LEU A 194 10.32 -0.43 -14.56
CA LEU A 194 10.79 -0.01 -13.24
C LEU A 194 10.66 -1.12 -12.17
N PHE A 195 9.64 -1.98 -12.23
CA PHE A 195 9.39 -3.09 -11.29
C PHE A 195 10.34 -4.28 -11.43
N ARG A 196 11.24 -4.30 -12.43
CA ARG A 196 12.28 -5.35 -12.51
C ARG A 196 13.30 -5.31 -11.36
N ARG A 197 13.21 -4.39 -10.40
CA ARG A 197 14.41 -3.94 -9.71
C ARG A 197 14.29 -3.56 -8.23
N VAL A 198 13.23 -3.95 -7.52
CA VAL A 198 13.17 -3.78 -6.04
C VAL A 198 12.73 -5.04 -5.26
N GLN A 199 12.09 -6.04 -5.87
CA GLN A 199 11.81 -7.31 -5.17
C GLN A 199 12.89 -8.38 -5.42
N GLN A 200 14.15 -8.03 -5.19
CA GLN A 200 15.14 -9.05 -4.82
C GLN A 200 15.50 -8.88 -3.35
N SER A 201 14.48 -8.98 -2.49
CA SER A 201 14.52 -9.63 -1.18
C SER A 201 13.29 -9.22 -0.37
N SER A 202 12.24 -10.05 -0.36
CA SER A 202 11.47 -10.30 0.85
C SER A 202 12.30 -11.16 1.82
N ILE A 203 13.50 -10.66 2.13
CA ILE A 203 14.12 -10.91 3.42
C ILE A 203 13.50 -9.83 4.29
N PRO A 204 13.00 -10.11 5.51
CA PRO A 204 12.72 -9.05 6.48
C PRO A 204 13.98 -8.21 6.53
N SER A 205 13.98 -7.01 5.94
CA SER A 205 15.21 -6.23 5.86
C SER A 205 15.70 -6.04 7.30
N GLU A 206 16.89 -6.53 7.57
CA GLU A 206 17.52 -6.46 8.87
C GLU A 206 17.45 -5.00 9.34
N LEU A 207 16.69 -4.75 10.40
CA LEU A 207 16.72 -3.44 11.05
C LEU A 207 18.03 -3.37 11.82
N TYR A 208 18.77 -2.28 11.64
CA TYR A 208 19.97 -1.99 12.41
C TYR A 208 19.59 -1.17 13.63
N GLY A 209 20.00 -1.61 14.81
CA GLY A 209 19.64 -0.98 16.07
C GLY A 209 19.32 -1.99 17.16
N GLY A 210 18.53 -1.56 18.14
CA GLY A 210 18.06 -2.46 19.20
C GLY A 210 17.28 -3.65 18.65
N VAL A 211 17.34 -4.77 19.35
CA VAL A 211 16.60 -6.00 19.01
C VAL A 211 15.16 -6.00 19.54
N ALA A 212 14.82 -5.08 20.43
CA ALA A 212 13.49 -4.90 21.02
C ALA A 212 13.18 -3.41 21.26
N GLY A 213 11.94 -3.07 21.64
CA GLY A 213 11.52 -1.68 21.95
C GLY A 213 11.10 -0.83 20.76
N GLY A 214 10.25 0.19 21.00
CA GLY A 214 9.73 1.08 19.96
C GLY A 214 8.65 0.45 19.07
N ASP A 215 7.79 1.32 18.53
CA ASP A 215 6.74 0.95 17.58
C ASP A 215 7.27 0.98 16.14
N PRO A 216 6.82 0.06 15.27
CA PRO A 216 7.27 0.01 13.88
C PRO A 216 6.74 1.20 13.09
N TRP A 217 7.58 1.72 12.20
CA TRP A 217 7.23 2.74 11.24
C TRP A 217 7.86 2.43 9.88
N ASP A 218 7.21 2.84 8.81
CA ASP A 218 7.71 2.71 7.44
C ASP A 218 7.22 3.92 6.65
N ASP A 219 8.15 4.72 6.12
CA ASP A 219 7.81 5.88 5.29
C ASP A 219 7.27 5.45 3.92
N GLY A 220 7.57 4.23 3.48
CA GLY A 220 7.27 3.70 2.15
C GLY A 220 8.40 3.90 1.14
N VAL A 221 8.09 3.73 -0.14
CA VAL A 221 9.05 3.80 -1.26
C VAL A 221 8.80 5.05 -2.10
N TYR A 222 9.86 5.83 -2.33
CA TYR A 222 9.82 7.10 -3.06
C TYR A 222 10.77 7.09 -4.28
N ASP A 223 10.85 8.21 -4.99
CA ASP A 223 11.81 8.35 -6.10
C ASP A 223 13.23 8.59 -5.59
N GLY A 224 13.38 9.16 -4.40
CA GLY A 224 14.66 9.29 -3.70
C GLY A 224 14.61 10.20 -2.48
N VAL A 225 15.63 10.15 -1.63
CA VAL A 225 15.77 11.06 -0.50
C VAL A 225 16.25 12.43 -0.98
N ARG A 226 15.61 13.50 -0.50
CA ARG A 226 16.01 14.89 -0.77
C ARG A 226 16.62 15.57 0.46
N GLU A 227 15.99 15.38 1.63
CA GLU A 227 16.44 16.00 2.88
C GLU A 227 16.35 15.02 4.04
N ILE A 228 17.26 15.14 5.01
CA ILE A 228 17.23 14.40 6.27
C ILE A 228 17.47 15.40 7.39
N THR A 229 16.59 15.42 8.39
CA THR A 229 16.79 16.15 9.64
C THR A 229 17.02 15.14 10.75
N LEU A 230 18.13 15.26 11.46
CA LEU A 230 18.45 14.42 12.62
C LEU A 230 18.57 15.29 13.86
N VAL A 231 17.99 14.79 14.96
CA VAL A 231 18.25 15.29 16.30
C VAL A 231 19.05 14.21 17.03
N PHE A 232 20.18 14.59 17.62
CA PHE A 232 21.09 13.63 18.24
C PHE A 232 21.85 14.25 19.42
N GLY A 233 22.33 13.38 20.31
CA GLY A 233 23.21 13.73 21.42
C GLY A 233 24.03 12.51 21.80
N GLN A 234 23.74 11.91 22.96
CA GLN A 234 24.33 10.62 23.36
C GLN A 234 23.78 9.43 22.54
N CYS A 235 22.65 9.61 21.86
CA CYS A 235 22.04 8.69 20.91
C CYS A 235 21.29 9.50 19.84
N ILE A 236 20.74 8.82 18.83
CA ILE A 236 19.82 9.43 17.86
C ILE A 236 18.46 9.60 18.54
N ASP A 237 18.08 10.85 18.78
CA ASP A 237 16.79 11.18 19.40
C ASP A 237 15.66 11.03 18.39
N SER A 238 15.82 11.62 17.20
CA SER A 238 14.82 11.51 16.14
C SER A 238 15.37 11.76 14.74
N ILE A 239 14.65 11.25 13.76
CA ILE A 239 14.88 11.43 12.32
C ILE A 239 13.59 11.88 11.64
N CYS A 240 13.71 12.80 10.69
CA CYS A 240 12.65 13.18 9.76
C CYS A 240 13.26 13.21 8.36
N VAL A 241 12.52 12.72 7.36
CA VAL A 241 13.03 12.62 5.99
C VAL A 241 12.05 13.29 5.04
N ALA A 242 12.60 14.02 4.07
CA ALA A 242 11.84 14.51 2.94
C ALA A 242 12.29 13.78 1.67
N TYR A 243 11.33 13.27 0.93
CA TYR A 243 11.54 12.48 -0.27
C TYR A 243 11.07 13.22 -1.51
N ASP A 244 11.54 12.75 -2.66
CA ASP A 244 10.97 13.07 -3.95
C ASP A 244 9.85 12.09 -4.31
N MET A 245 8.71 12.62 -4.74
CA MET A 245 7.65 11.84 -5.39
C MET A 245 7.12 12.64 -6.58
N ASN A 246 7.40 12.16 -7.79
CA ASN A 246 7.00 12.81 -9.04
C ASN A 246 7.44 14.30 -9.08
N ASP A 247 8.72 14.55 -8.83
CA ASP A 247 9.36 15.87 -8.74
C ASP A 247 8.87 16.77 -7.58
N LYS A 248 7.96 16.29 -6.71
CA LYS A 248 7.45 17.02 -5.54
C LYS A 248 8.15 16.57 -4.25
N LEU A 249 8.44 17.54 -3.38
CA LEU A 249 8.97 17.28 -2.05
C LEU A 249 7.85 16.79 -1.12
N VAL A 250 7.99 15.58 -0.58
CA VAL A 250 7.07 14.98 0.39
C VAL A 250 7.79 14.82 1.73
N LYS A 251 7.34 15.50 2.78
CA LYS A 251 7.89 15.37 4.13
C LYS A 251 7.12 14.29 4.89
N THR A 252 7.83 13.34 5.50
CA THR A 252 7.22 12.32 6.36
C THR A 252 7.20 12.76 7.83
N GLY A 253 6.59 11.94 8.67
CA GLY A 253 6.54 12.17 10.11
C GLY A 253 7.94 12.12 10.74
N LYS A 254 8.08 12.74 11.91
CA LYS A 254 9.25 12.57 12.76
C LYS A 254 9.17 11.20 13.46
N HIS A 255 10.25 10.43 13.37
CA HIS A 255 10.41 9.13 14.04
C HIS A 255 11.42 9.25 15.17
N GLY A 256 11.04 8.90 16.39
CA GLY A 256 11.79 9.14 17.63
C GLY A 256 11.12 10.17 18.54
N GLY A 257 11.70 10.43 19.71
CA GLY A 257 11.02 11.15 20.79
C GLY A 257 11.21 12.67 20.80
N TYR A 258 10.62 13.32 21.80
CA TYR A 258 10.82 14.73 22.15
C TYR A 258 11.76 14.90 23.36
N GLY A 259 12.70 13.96 23.58
CA GLY A 259 13.57 13.95 24.76
C GLY A 259 12.90 13.42 26.03
N GLY A 260 12.67 12.10 26.08
CA GLY A 260 12.23 11.41 27.30
C GLY A 260 13.35 11.34 28.36
N ASN A 261 13.58 12.47 29.05
CA ASN A 261 14.13 12.67 30.41
C ASN A 261 14.97 13.96 30.45
N HIS A 262 14.80 14.76 31.51
CA HIS A 262 15.54 16.02 31.80
C HIS A 262 17.07 15.87 31.95
N LEU A 263 17.64 14.70 31.64
CA LEU A 263 19.07 14.41 31.60
C LEU A 263 19.70 14.70 30.21
N HIS A 264 18.88 15.03 29.20
CA HIS A 264 19.34 15.45 27.87
C HIS A 264 19.85 16.91 27.87
N GLN A 265 21.08 17.12 28.32
CA GLN A 265 21.81 18.34 28.01
C GLN A 265 22.57 18.14 26.67
N ASN A 266 22.55 19.16 25.80
CA ASN A 266 23.32 19.24 24.53
C ASN A 266 22.81 18.40 23.33
N LEU A 267 21.51 18.41 23.04
CA LEU A 267 21.02 17.93 21.74
C LEU A 267 21.46 18.85 20.61
N SER A 268 21.94 18.26 19.51
CA SER A 268 22.28 18.92 18.26
C SER A 268 21.29 18.52 17.18
N THR A 269 20.98 19.46 16.29
CA THR A 269 20.17 19.20 15.09
C THR A 269 21.02 19.43 13.85
N VAL A 270 20.92 18.52 12.88
CA VAL A 270 21.53 18.70 11.56
C VAL A 270 20.48 18.54 10.47
N GLU A 271 20.56 19.42 9.46
CA GLU A 271 19.84 19.28 8.21
C GLU A 271 20.80 18.89 7.10
N ILE A 272 20.54 17.73 6.48
CA ILE A 272 21.25 17.24 5.32
C ILE A 272 20.36 17.49 4.11
N LYS A 273 20.83 18.33 3.17
CA LYS A 273 20.14 18.59 1.90
C LYS A 273 20.99 18.03 0.76
N LEU A 274 20.42 17.09 0.01
CA LEU A 274 21.08 16.47 -1.12
C LEU A 274 20.88 17.31 -2.38
N GLU A 275 21.90 17.33 -3.26
CA GLU A 275 21.79 17.92 -4.60
C GLU A 275 20.96 17.03 -5.55
N TYR A 276 19.69 16.80 -5.19
CA TYR A 276 18.78 15.94 -5.94
C TYR A 276 18.49 16.50 -7.35
N PRO A 277 18.43 15.66 -8.40
CA PRO A 277 18.56 14.20 -8.40
C PRO A 277 20.00 13.70 -8.60
N SER A 278 20.99 14.59 -8.60
CA SER A 278 22.38 14.25 -8.93
C SER A 278 23.16 13.63 -7.77
N GLU A 279 22.73 13.91 -6.54
CA GLU A 279 23.23 13.32 -5.30
C GLU A 279 22.14 12.44 -4.68
N PHE A 280 22.51 11.22 -4.32
CA PHE A 280 21.62 10.23 -3.73
C PHE A 280 22.37 9.34 -2.74
N LEU A 281 21.67 8.85 -1.73
CA LEU A 281 22.22 7.96 -0.71
C LEU A 281 22.58 6.60 -1.29
N VAL A 282 23.77 6.11 -0.92
CA VAL A 282 24.28 4.77 -1.30
C VAL A 282 24.67 3.92 -0.11
N SER A 283 24.90 4.53 1.06
CA SER A 283 25.27 3.80 2.26
C SER A 283 24.85 4.55 3.52
N VAL A 284 24.47 3.81 4.55
CA VAL A 284 24.22 4.31 5.89
C VAL A 284 24.93 3.38 6.87
N SER A 285 25.77 3.95 7.73
CA SER A 285 26.48 3.22 8.78
C SER A 285 26.23 3.87 10.13
N GLY A 286 26.50 3.16 11.21
CA GLY A 286 26.28 3.70 12.54
C GLY A 286 26.63 2.70 13.62
N TYR A 287 26.21 3.02 14.85
CA TYR A 287 26.42 2.18 16.03
C TYR A 287 25.12 2.05 16.82
N SER A 288 24.90 0.90 17.46
CA SER A 288 23.83 0.68 18.45
C SER A 288 24.39 0.20 19.78
N SER A 289 23.79 0.68 20.88
CA SER A 289 24.10 0.22 22.23
C SER A 289 23.04 0.72 23.20
N SER A 290 23.01 0.15 24.40
CA SER A 290 22.28 0.74 25.52
C SER A 290 22.91 2.07 25.95
N VAL A 291 22.10 3.00 26.45
CA VAL A 291 22.56 4.25 27.06
C VAL A 291 22.33 4.13 28.57
N PRO A 292 23.39 4.00 29.40
CA PRO A 292 23.25 3.77 30.84
C PRO A 292 22.32 4.79 31.51
N GLY A 293 21.28 4.29 32.18
CA GLY A 293 20.29 5.13 32.88
C GLY A 293 19.29 5.88 31.99
N MET A 294 19.31 5.69 30.67
CA MET A 294 18.45 6.43 29.73
C MET A 294 17.63 5.53 28.81
N ALA A 295 18.27 4.57 28.14
CA ALA A 295 17.62 3.75 27.13
C ALA A 295 18.21 2.34 27.09
N PRO A 296 17.39 1.32 26.76
CA PRO A 296 17.91 0.05 26.29
C PRO A 296 18.65 0.24 24.95
N GLU A 297 18.93 -0.83 24.22
CA GLU A 297 19.67 -0.71 22.96
C GLU A 297 18.94 0.17 21.94
N VAL A 298 19.56 1.29 21.57
CA VAL A 298 19.07 2.28 20.60
C VAL A 298 20.19 2.66 19.63
N LEU A 299 19.85 3.36 18.54
CA LEU A 299 20.86 3.90 17.64
C LEU A 299 21.67 4.99 18.35
N ARG A 300 22.98 4.77 18.47
CA ARG A 300 23.94 5.70 19.08
C ARG A 300 24.45 6.72 18.08
N SER A 301 24.63 6.31 16.83
CA SER A 301 25.07 7.20 15.75
C SER A 301 24.58 6.77 14.37
N LEU A 302 24.57 7.75 13.46
CA LEU A 302 24.32 7.54 12.04
C LEU A 302 25.29 8.37 11.19
N LYS A 303 25.77 7.77 10.11
CA LYS A 303 26.58 8.39 9.06
C LYS A 303 25.95 8.04 7.72
N PHE A 304 25.77 9.05 6.88
CA PHE A 304 25.15 8.91 5.57
C PHE A 304 26.20 9.12 4.49
N GLU A 305 26.27 8.22 3.53
CA GLU A 305 27.16 8.31 2.38
C GLU A 305 26.32 8.39 1.10
N THR A 306 26.63 9.38 0.27
CA THR A 306 26.04 9.58 -1.05
C THR A 306 27.04 9.16 -2.13
N ASN A 307 26.58 9.11 -3.37
CA ASN A 307 27.45 8.96 -4.53
C ASN A 307 28.45 10.13 -4.74
N LYS A 308 28.43 11.18 -3.88
CA LYS A 308 29.31 12.34 -4.00
C LYS A 308 30.15 12.61 -2.73
N ARG A 309 29.58 12.42 -1.54
CA ARG A 309 30.20 12.82 -0.27
C ARG A 309 29.62 12.04 0.91
N SER A 310 30.13 12.30 2.10
CA SER A 310 29.63 11.74 3.36
C SER A 310 29.15 12.84 4.30
N TYR A 311 28.17 12.50 5.15
CA TYR A 311 27.62 13.33 6.22
C TYR A 311 27.69 12.57 7.54
N GLY A 312 28.19 13.23 8.59
CA GLY A 312 28.36 12.65 9.91
C GLY A 312 29.76 12.03 10.13
N PRO A 313 29.93 11.18 11.15
CA PRO A 313 28.88 10.60 11.98
C PRO A 313 28.17 11.65 12.86
N PHE A 314 26.90 11.41 13.13
CA PHE A 314 26.07 12.18 14.07
C PHE A 314 25.74 11.28 15.25
N GLY A 315 25.92 11.78 16.47
CA GLY A 315 25.82 10.98 17.71
C GLY A 315 27.18 10.44 18.15
N VAL A 316 27.17 9.26 18.79
CA VAL A 316 28.37 8.64 19.38
C VAL A 316 28.60 7.25 18.81
N GLU A 317 29.84 6.94 18.44
CA GLU A 317 30.24 5.66 17.83
C GLU A 317 30.60 4.63 18.92
N ILE A 318 29.60 4.22 19.73
CA ILE A 318 29.76 3.28 20.85
C ILE A 318 28.84 2.08 20.65
N GLY A 319 29.37 0.87 20.89
CA GLY A 319 28.63 -0.39 20.84
C GLY A 319 28.83 -1.16 19.55
N THR A 320 27.76 -1.77 19.04
CA THR A 320 27.77 -2.62 17.86
C THR A 320 27.72 -1.77 16.60
N PRO A 321 28.78 -1.79 15.75
CA PRO A 321 28.73 -1.08 14.48
C PRO A 321 27.82 -1.79 13.49
N PHE A 322 27.24 -1.04 12.57
CA PHE A 322 26.57 -1.58 11.40
C PHE A 322 26.90 -0.75 10.16
N THR A 323 26.73 -1.37 8.99
CA THR A 323 26.82 -0.69 7.70
C THR A 323 25.88 -1.35 6.72
N PHE A 324 24.97 -0.54 6.17
CA PHE A 324 24.17 -0.88 5.02
C PHE A 324 24.73 -0.18 3.79
N ARG A 325 25.01 -0.91 2.72
CA ARG A 325 25.48 -0.35 1.44
C ARG A 325 24.73 -1.00 0.28
N VAL A 326 24.23 -0.16 -0.63
CA VAL A 326 23.53 -0.60 -1.85
C VAL A 326 24.53 -1.11 -2.90
N LYS A 327 24.07 -1.91 -3.86
CA LYS A 327 24.92 -2.36 -4.97
C LYS A 327 25.16 -1.24 -5.98
N ASP A 328 26.16 -1.43 -6.84
CA ASP A 328 26.48 -0.47 -7.90
C ASP A 328 25.27 -0.13 -8.77
N GLY A 329 24.95 1.16 -8.84
CA GLY A 329 23.80 1.67 -9.59
C GLY A 329 22.47 1.61 -8.85
N GLU A 330 22.46 1.28 -7.56
CA GLU A 330 21.32 1.41 -6.66
C GLU A 330 21.41 2.69 -5.81
N LYS A 331 20.32 3.04 -5.15
CA LYS A 331 20.18 4.16 -4.23
C LYS A 331 19.13 3.85 -3.17
N ILE A 332 19.25 4.49 -2.00
CA ILE A 332 18.24 4.42 -0.94
C ILE A 332 17.10 5.39 -1.27
N VAL A 333 15.86 4.91 -1.15
CA VAL A 333 14.65 5.65 -1.55
C VAL A 333 13.54 5.68 -0.49
N GLY A 334 13.77 5.07 0.67
CA GLY A 334 12.81 5.02 1.75
C GLY A 334 13.49 4.55 3.03
N LEU A 335 13.03 5.03 4.17
CA LEU A 335 13.47 4.58 5.48
C LEU A 335 12.27 3.94 6.21
N LYS A 336 12.60 2.97 7.05
CA LYS A 336 11.67 2.31 7.98
C LYS A 336 12.42 1.99 9.26
N GLY A 337 11.72 1.57 10.29
CA GLY A 337 12.39 1.27 11.55
C GLY A 337 11.45 1.02 12.70
N ARG A 338 12.00 1.23 13.90
CA ARG A 338 11.25 1.22 15.15
C ARG A 338 11.65 2.44 15.96
N ASN A 339 10.70 3.08 16.62
CA ASN A 339 10.98 4.21 17.50
C ASN A 339 10.06 4.24 18.72
N GLY A 340 10.61 4.67 19.84
CA GLY A 340 9.88 5.06 21.05
C GLY A 340 10.30 6.47 21.44
N SER A 341 10.86 6.59 22.66
CA SER A 341 11.47 7.84 23.14
C SER A 341 12.72 8.26 22.34
N TYR A 342 13.31 7.35 21.57
CA TYR A 342 14.50 7.55 20.74
C TYR A 342 14.31 6.80 19.41
N LEU A 343 15.29 6.89 18.51
CA LEU A 343 15.33 6.01 17.34
C LEU A 343 15.93 4.66 17.72
N ASP A 344 15.08 3.64 17.91
CA ASP A 344 15.51 2.31 18.35
C ASP A 344 16.23 1.55 17.23
N ALA A 345 15.67 1.55 16.02
CA ALA A 345 16.25 0.86 14.88
C ALA A 345 15.86 1.48 13.53
N VAL A 346 16.68 1.25 12.50
CA VAL A 346 16.48 1.76 11.12
C VAL A 346 16.74 0.69 10.07
N GLY A 347 15.97 0.73 9.00
CA GLY A 347 16.12 -0.07 7.80
C GLY A 347 15.80 0.77 6.56
N PHE A 348 16.05 0.20 5.38
CA PHE A 348 16.10 0.96 4.14
C PHE A 348 15.35 0.27 3.00
N HIS A 349 14.69 1.06 2.17
CA HIS A 349 14.19 0.66 0.86
C HIS A 349 15.16 1.12 -0.23
N ILE A 350 15.38 0.29 -1.24
CA ILE A 350 16.33 0.54 -2.33
C ILE A 350 15.63 0.61 -3.68
N SER A 351 16.22 1.36 -4.61
CA SER A 351 15.83 1.39 -6.03
C SER A 351 17.06 1.66 -6.89
N TYR A 352 16.93 1.55 -8.21
CA TYR A 352 18.06 1.82 -9.09
C TYR A 352 18.22 3.31 -9.34
N ALA A 353 19.44 3.79 -9.19
CA ALA A 353 19.83 5.11 -9.66
C ALA A 353 19.70 5.13 -11.19
N HIS A 354 18.71 5.86 -11.70
CA HIS A 354 18.55 6.03 -13.13
C HIS A 354 19.83 6.62 -13.73
N LYS A 355 20.53 5.83 -14.55
CA LYS A 355 21.46 6.39 -15.54
C LYS A 355 20.60 7.24 -16.48
N ARG A 356 20.68 8.57 -16.37
CA ARG A 356 20.08 9.46 -17.36
C ARG A 356 20.59 9.01 -18.74
N LYS A 357 19.75 8.34 -19.53
CA LYS A 357 19.88 8.44 -20.97
C LYS A 357 19.72 9.92 -21.26
N ARG A 358 20.77 10.55 -21.82
CA ARG A 358 20.70 11.91 -22.33
C ARG A 358 19.63 11.95 -23.43
N PHE A 359 18.37 12.14 -23.07
CA PHE A 359 17.36 12.62 -24.00
C PHE A 359 17.61 14.13 -24.16
N ARG A 360 18.60 14.48 -25.00
CA ARG A 360 18.48 15.68 -25.81
C ARG A 360 17.32 15.42 -26.77
N ILE A 361 16.50 16.43 -27.05
CA ILE A 361 15.26 16.41 -27.88
C ILE A 361 14.06 16.04 -26.97
N ILE A 362 13.13 16.89 -26.56
CA ILE A 362 12.29 17.88 -27.26
C ILE A 362 11.89 19.00 -26.26
N ARG A 363 12.69 20.05 -26.11
CA ARG A 363 12.20 21.35 -25.56
C ARG A 363 12.54 22.54 -26.44
N LYS A 364 13.24 22.29 -27.56
CA LYS A 364 13.60 23.30 -28.57
C LYS A 364 12.69 23.27 -29.82
N TYR A 365 11.76 22.31 -29.90
CA TYR A 365 10.78 22.23 -30.99
C TYR A 365 9.42 22.84 -30.61
N LEU A 366 9.01 22.76 -29.34
CA LEU A 366 7.73 23.32 -28.89
C LEU A 366 7.72 24.86 -28.74
N SER A 367 8.89 25.51 -28.71
CA SER A 367 8.97 26.99 -28.75
C SER A 367 9.10 27.56 -30.17
N LYS A 368 9.13 26.72 -31.21
CA LYS A 368 9.21 27.16 -32.62
C LYS A 368 7.94 26.88 -33.44
N VAL A 369 6.98 26.16 -32.87
CA VAL A 369 5.69 25.86 -33.53
C VAL A 369 4.56 26.75 -33.01
N LEU A 370 4.82 27.58 -31.99
CA LEU A 370 3.87 28.57 -31.48
C LEU A 370 4.14 30.01 -31.97
N GLU A 371 5.02 30.19 -32.95
CA GLU A 371 5.30 31.47 -33.62
C GLU A 371 5.28 31.38 -35.17
N CYS A 372 4.50 30.45 -35.74
CA CYS A 372 4.20 30.46 -37.17
C CYS A 372 2.69 30.55 -37.39
#